data_AF-A0A812VY89-F1
#
_entry.id   AF-A0A812VY89-F1
#
_cell.length_a   1.000
_cell.length_b   1.000
_cell.length_c   1.000
_cell.angle_alpha   90.00
_cell.angle_beta   90.00
_cell.angle_gamma   90.00
#
_symmetry.space_group_name_H-M   'P 1'
#
loop_
_entity.id
_entity.type
_entity.pdbx_description
1 polymer ?
#
loop_
_entity_poly.entity_id
_entity_poly.type
_entity_poly.pdbx_seq_one_letter_code
_entity_poly.pdbx_strand_id
1 'polypeptide(L)'
;MTPAGEARFTEGSRVILHGLRANEIFNNRRGKVLKKLALQNSHGPIAAYEVCLTDGQLVKALDANLDLAPPLADAEAEEESWSDDGSDHVDLENLERAKLMEELFQLLDQSQEGTLRSQALHHLAVACGFEGGPVKWEEEYQALCKLFGTSPGAGFQQMEFAKLLSNEALPTYCPTDELADLVASTRQHIISRRQEQTTSKEDEKRLKAEQYRKDAVKFIFKSLDMDGDGFLNGSEMQRFAELCGFDDEWEVEYEVMCEHMGIAKEHGASLADFHRLVSERKSHAFCTRKDLRNIASQIRDRRESISRKQAAIRIQACTRGSLTRNRLQRQQTVAAVRGPAPSAVPEEKDRGVIDVPEPPPAPPESESEDSSKP
;
A
#
# COMPACT_ATOMS: atom_id res chain seq x y z
N MET A 1 -7.78 0.11 52.47
CA MET A 1 -8.47 0.08 51.16
C MET A 1 -9.81 0.74 51.36
N THR A 2 -10.00 1.94 50.83
CA THR A 2 -11.32 2.60 50.79
C THR A 2 -12.29 1.70 50.03
N PRO A 3 -13.56 1.58 50.44
CA PRO A 3 -14.55 0.78 49.72
C PRO A 3 -14.63 1.22 48.26
N ALA A 4 -14.59 0.27 47.34
CA ALA A 4 -14.67 0.54 45.91
C ALA A 4 -16.02 1.19 45.58
N GLY A 5 -16.04 2.51 45.41
CA GLY A 5 -17.23 3.27 45.02
C GLY A 5 -17.37 4.67 45.61
N GLU A 6 -16.65 5.00 46.68
CA GLU A 6 -16.69 6.35 47.26
C GLU A 6 -16.01 7.37 46.33
N ALA A 7 -16.69 8.48 46.05
CA ALA A 7 -16.17 9.55 45.22
C ALA A 7 -14.98 10.21 45.93
N ARG A 8 -13.80 10.23 45.29
CA ARG A 8 -12.62 10.93 45.85
C ARG A 8 -12.70 12.44 45.67
N PHE A 9 -13.47 12.91 44.69
CA PHE A 9 -13.61 14.32 44.35
C PHE A 9 -15.09 14.75 44.38
N THR A 10 -15.35 15.93 44.91
CA THR A 10 -16.67 16.58 44.90
C THR A 10 -16.72 17.70 43.86
N GLU A 11 -17.93 18.11 43.47
CA GLU A 11 -18.12 19.31 42.64
C GLU A 11 -17.43 20.52 43.27
N GLY A 12 -16.62 21.21 42.47
CA GLY A 12 -15.79 22.33 42.90
C GLY A 12 -14.36 21.97 43.32
N SER A 13 -14.03 20.68 43.47
CA SER A 13 -12.67 20.23 43.78
C SER A 13 -11.68 20.70 42.72
N ARG A 14 -10.54 21.27 43.15
CA ARG A 14 -9.43 21.61 42.28
C ARG A 14 -8.56 20.37 42.07
N VAL A 15 -8.31 20.02 40.81
CA VAL A 15 -7.62 18.79 40.43
C VAL A 15 -6.52 19.05 39.41
N ILE A 16 -5.55 18.14 39.34
CA ILE A 16 -4.51 18.07 38.32
C ILE A 16 -4.74 16.80 37.50
N LEU A 17 -4.72 16.92 36.17
CA LEU A 17 -4.87 15.78 35.28
C LEU A 17 -3.54 15.09 35.02
N HIS A 18 -3.53 13.76 35.08
CA HIS A 18 -2.37 12.93 34.77
C HIS A 18 -2.76 11.72 33.91
N GLY A 19 -1.81 11.22 33.11
CA GLY A 19 -1.86 9.88 32.51
C GLY A 19 -2.96 9.64 31.48
N LEU A 20 -3.48 10.68 30.82
CA LEU A 20 -4.41 10.50 29.70
C LEU A 20 -3.66 9.94 28.50
N ARG A 21 -3.55 8.60 28.43
CA ARG A 21 -2.75 7.88 27.41
C ARG A 21 -3.11 8.24 25.97
N ALA A 22 -4.34 8.68 25.73
CA ALA A 22 -4.79 9.08 24.40
C ALA A 22 -4.41 10.53 24.04
N ASN A 23 -4.09 11.39 25.01
CA ASN A 23 -3.82 12.82 24.82
C ASN A 23 -2.85 13.35 25.89
N GLU A 24 -1.53 13.22 25.63
CA GLU A 24 -0.47 13.68 26.55
C GLU A 24 -0.51 15.20 26.82
N ILE A 25 -1.17 15.96 25.95
CA ILE A 25 -1.33 17.43 25.99
C ILE A 25 -2.01 17.91 27.29
N PHE A 26 -2.78 17.04 27.97
CA PHE A 26 -3.52 17.42 29.18
C PHE A 26 -2.80 17.10 30.49
N ASN A 27 -1.62 16.48 30.44
CA ASN A 27 -0.88 16.13 31.65
C ASN A 27 -0.43 17.39 32.41
N ASN A 28 -0.53 17.36 33.73
CA ASN A 28 -0.21 18.44 34.68
C ASN A 28 -1.08 19.70 34.55
N ARG A 29 -2.16 19.67 33.76
CA ARG A 29 -3.09 20.79 33.69
C ARG A 29 -3.99 20.82 34.91
N ARG A 30 -4.22 22.02 35.42
CA ARG A 30 -5.14 22.27 36.55
C ARG A 30 -6.55 22.48 36.03
N GLY A 31 -7.52 22.02 36.80
CA GLY A 31 -8.93 22.22 36.50
C GLY A 31 -9.81 22.14 37.74
N LYS A 32 -11.09 22.41 37.54
CA LYS A 32 -12.14 22.32 38.56
C LYS A 32 -13.14 21.24 38.15
N VAL A 33 -13.41 20.31 39.06
CA VAL A 33 -14.44 19.29 38.85
C VAL A 33 -15.80 19.97 38.80
N LEU A 34 -16.53 19.79 37.70
CA LEU A 34 -17.88 20.31 37.54
C LEU A 34 -18.92 19.29 38.01
N LYS A 35 -18.84 18.05 37.53
CA LYS A 35 -19.79 17.01 37.94
C LYS A 35 -19.20 15.61 37.86
N LYS A 36 -19.75 14.73 38.70
CA LYS A 36 -19.48 13.29 38.64
C LYS A 36 -20.32 12.64 37.54
N LEU A 37 -19.69 11.77 36.76
CA LEU A 37 -20.31 10.96 35.72
C LEU A 37 -20.39 9.50 36.20
N ALA A 38 -21.57 8.90 36.07
CA ALA A 38 -21.76 7.47 36.32
C ALA A 38 -21.51 6.68 35.02
N LEU A 39 -20.32 6.09 34.88
CA LEU A 39 -19.99 5.21 33.76
C LEU A 39 -19.99 3.75 34.23
N GLN A 40 -20.40 2.83 33.35
CA GLN A 40 -20.32 1.39 33.57
C GLN A 40 -19.48 0.76 32.46
N ASN A 41 -18.58 -0.15 32.82
CA ASN A 41 -17.92 -1.05 31.87
C ASN A 41 -18.22 -2.51 32.21
N SER A 42 -17.68 -3.43 31.41
CA SER A 42 -17.78 -4.89 31.63
C SER A 42 -17.20 -5.37 32.96
N HIS A 43 -16.47 -4.52 33.69
CA HIS A 43 -15.83 -4.81 34.97
C HIS A 43 -16.48 -4.08 36.16
N GLY A 44 -17.59 -3.36 35.93
CA GLY A 44 -18.34 -2.66 36.99
C GLY A 44 -18.43 -1.13 36.79
N PRO A 45 -18.91 -0.41 37.81
CA PRO A 45 -18.99 1.04 37.76
C PRO A 45 -17.58 1.68 37.78
N ILE A 46 -17.35 2.64 36.89
CA ILE A 46 -16.14 3.48 36.88
C ILE A 46 -16.53 4.90 37.28
N ALA A 47 -15.82 5.46 38.26
CA ALA A 47 -15.92 6.87 38.59
C ALA A 47 -15.22 7.72 37.51
N ALA A 48 -16.00 8.59 36.87
CA ALA A 48 -15.49 9.59 35.94
C ALA A 48 -16.03 10.97 36.32
N TYR A 49 -15.36 12.01 35.85
CA TYR A 49 -15.69 13.40 36.17
C TYR A 49 -15.59 14.26 34.91
N GLU A 50 -16.44 15.27 34.84
CA GLU A 50 -16.29 16.38 33.90
C GLU A 50 -15.52 17.50 34.60
N VAL A 51 -14.40 17.92 34.02
CA VAL A 51 -13.46 18.89 34.58
C VAL A 51 -13.34 20.07 33.63
N CYS A 52 -13.48 21.28 34.16
CA CYS A 52 -13.19 22.52 33.45
C CYS A 52 -11.75 22.93 33.72
N LEU A 53 -10.92 22.99 32.68
CA LEU A 53 -9.53 23.41 32.76
C LEU A 53 -9.44 24.92 32.92
N THR A 54 -8.27 25.43 33.34
CA THR A 54 -8.04 26.87 33.52
C THR A 54 -8.16 27.71 32.24
N ASP A 55 -8.09 27.09 31.06
CA ASP A 55 -8.32 27.73 29.76
C ASP A 55 -9.79 27.64 29.29
N GLY A 56 -10.70 27.15 30.14
CA GLY A 56 -12.12 26.99 29.82
C GLY A 56 -12.47 25.69 29.07
N GLN A 57 -11.50 24.84 28.73
CA GLN A 57 -11.78 23.58 28.05
C GLN A 57 -12.45 22.56 28.99
N LEU A 58 -13.46 21.85 28.49
CA LEU A 58 -14.15 20.77 29.20
C LEU A 58 -13.58 19.41 28.82
N VAL A 59 -13.13 18.66 29.82
CA VAL A 59 -12.56 17.31 29.62
C VAL A 59 -13.24 16.28 30.53
N LYS A 60 -13.37 15.05 30.03
CA LYS A 60 -13.84 13.91 30.82
C LYS A 60 -12.64 13.09 31.28
N ALA A 61 -12.47 12.95 32.58
CA ALA A 61 -11.36 12.22 33.19
C ALA A 61 -11.85 11.10 34.09
N LEU A 62 -11.12 9.98 34.13
CA LEU A 62 -11.37 8.93 35.12
C LEU A 62 -10.75 9.31 36.47
N ASP A 63 -11.29 8.76 37.55
CA ASP A 63 -10.77 9.01 38.92
C ASP A 63 -9.26 8.72 39.04
N ALA A 64 -8.78 7.67 38.36
CA ALA A 64 -7.36 7.29 38.35
C ALA A 64 -6.44 8.29 37.62
N ASN A 65 -7.01 9.29 36.93
CA ASN A 65 -6.30 10.30 36.16
C ASN A 65 -6.32 11.67 36.84
N LEU A 66 -6.84 11.77 38.06
CA LEU A 66 -6.97 13.03 38.79
C LEU A 66 -6.21 12.95 40.12
N ASP A 67 -5.47 14.00 40.42
CA ASP A 67 -4.90 14.24 41.75
C ASP A 67 -5.45 15.55 42.33
N LEU A 68 -5.57 15.65 43.66
CA LEU A 68 -5.97 16.90 44.31
C LEU A 68 -4.88 17.95 44.10
N ALA A 69 -5.27 19.11 43.57
CA ALA A 69 -4.35 20.24 43.49
C ALA A 69 -4.06 20.74 44.93
N PRO A 70 -2.79 21.02 45.28
CA PRO A 70 -2.47 21.58 46.58
C PRO A 70 -3.25 22.90 46.78
N PRO A 71 -3.75 23.18 48.00
CA PRO A 71 -4.36 24.46 48.30
C PRO A 71 -3.37 25.56 47.94
N LEU A 72 -3.79 26.47 47.07
CA LEU A 72 -3.03 27.69 46.81
C LEU A 72 -2.94 28.42 48.16
N ALA A 73 -1.75 28.48 48.73
CA ALA A 73 -1.49 29.26 49.93
C ALA A 73 -1.89 30.70 49.63
N ASP A 74 -3.00 31.12 50.24
CA ASP A 74 -3.49 32.48 50.48
C ASP A 74 -2.85 33.57 49.60
N ALA A 75 -3.34 33.67 48.36
CA ALA A 75 -3.22 34.87 47.53
C ALA A 75 -4.49 35.73 47.60
N GLU A 76 -5.21 35.65 48.74
CA GLU A 76 -6.38 36.47 49.07
C GLU A 76 -6.01 37.45 50.18
N ALA A 77 -5.16 38.42 49.87
CA ALA A 77 -5.02 39.67 50.62
C ALA A 77 -4.04 40.57 49.87
N GLU A 78 -4.51 41.26 48.84
CA GLU A 78 -4.16 42.65 48.46
C GLU A 78 -5.14 43.08 47.36
N GLU A 79 -6.41 43.27 47.74
CA GLU A 79 -7.28 44.22 47.02
C GLU A 79 -6.85 45.63 47.46
N GLU A 80 -5.66 46.06 47.03
CA GLU A 80 -5.31 47.47 47.06
C GLU A 80 -5.77 48.11 45.76
N SER A 81 -6.62 49.11 45.92
CA SER A 81 -7.00 50.17 44.99
C SER A 81 -5.83 50.70 44.13
N TRP A 82 -5.61 50.13 42.94
CA TRP A 82 -4.82 50.76 41.88
C TRP A 82 -5.74 51.65 41.04
N SER A 83 -5.51 52.95 41.15
CA SER A 83 -6.12 53.98 40.31
C SER A 83 -5.79 53.74 38.83
N ASP A 84 -6.84 53.42 38.11
CA ASP A 84 -7.01 53.35 36.66
C ASP A 84 -6.54 54.65 35.98
N ASP A 85 -5.30 54.66 35.51
CA ASP A 85 -4.78 55.64 34.55
C ASP A 85 -4.09 54.90 33.38
N GLY A 86 -4.92 54.26 32.55
CA GLY A 86 -4.77 54.28 31.09
C GLY A 86 -3.51 53.72 30.41
N SER A 87 -2.61 52.98 31.10
CA SER A 87 -1.33 52.54 30.51
C SER A 87 -1.13 51.02 30.36
N ASP A 88 -1.97 50.16 30.96
CA ASP A 88 -1.77 48.70 30.92
C ASP A 88 -2.39 48.00 29.69
N HIS A 89 -3.14 48.74 28.87
CA HIS A 89 -3.87 48.14 27.74
C HIS A 89 -2.96 47.77 26.55
N VAL A 90 -1.78 48.38 26.45
CA VAL A 90 -0.85 48.18 25.31
C VAL A 90 -0.09 46.85 25.43
N ASP A 91 0.10 46.32 26.63
CA ASP A 91 0.86 45.08 26.84
C ASP A 91 0.04 43.82 26.56
N LEU A 92 -1.28 43.87 26.79
CA LEU A 92 -2.19 42.74 26.55
C LEU A 92 -2.37 42.45 25.06
N GLU A 93 -2.58 43.48 24.24
CA GLU A 93 -2.78 43.34 22.79
C GLU A 93 -1.51 42.83 22.09
N ASN A 94 -0.34 43.33 22.49
CA ASN A 94 0.94 42.84 21.98
C ASN A 94 1.20 41.37 22.35
N LEU A 95 0.80 40.96 23.56
CA LEU A 95 0.93 39.57 24.00
C LEU A 95 0.00 38.63 23.24
N GLU A 96 -1.24 39.06 22.97
CA GLU A 96 -2.19 38.31 22.15
C GLU A 96 -1.69 38.15 20.71
N ARG A 97 -1.23 39.24 20.09
CA ARG A 97 -0.64 39.23 18.75
C ARG A 97 0.55 38.27 18.66
N ALA A 98 1.46 38.31 19.64
CA ALA A 98 2.63 37.42 19.67
C ALA A 98 2.24 35.94 19.75
N LYS A 99 1.21 35.61 20.55
CA LYS A 99 0.68 34.23 20.63
C LYS A 99 0.09 33.76 19.31
N LEU A 100 -0.70 34.59 18.62
CA LEU A 100 -1.26 34.25 17.32
C LEU A 100 -0.18 34.05 16.25
N MET A 101 0.87 34.88 16.25
CA MET A 101 2.02 34.70 15.35
C MET A 101 2.78 33.42 15.61
N GLU A 102 3.02 33.09 16.88
CA GLU A 102 3.65 31.83 17.28
C GLU A 102 2.80 30.63 16.85
N GLU A 103 1.50 30.66 17.09
CA GLU A 103 0.58 29.62 16.64
C GLU A 103 0.61 29.46 15.12
N LEU A 104 0.52 30.55 14.37
CA LEU A 104 0.59 30.53 12.91
C LEU A 104 1.91 29.95 12.41
N PHE A 105 3.02 30.37 13.02
CA PHE A 105 4.35 29.85 12.68
C PHE A 105 4.42 28.33 12.91
N GLN A 106 3.97 27.85 14.07
CA GLN A 106 3.95 26.42 14.40
C GLN A 106 3.03 25.61 13.47
N LEU A 107 1.91 26.19 13.03
CA LEU A 107 1.02 25.57 12.04
C LEU A 107 1.69 25.38 10.68
N LEU A 108 2.50 26.37 10.27
CA LEU A 108 3.21 26.35 8.99
C LEU A 108 4.48 25.47 9.05
N ASP A 109 5.19 25.45 10.18
CA ASP A 109 6.38 24.61 10.41
C ASP A 109 6.02 23.17 10.78
N GLN A 110 5.35 22.49 9.85
CA GLN A 110 4.93 21.09 10.03
C GLN A 110 6.12 20.13 10.20
N SER A 111 7.32 20.55 9.78
CA SER A 111 8.57 19.81 9.90
C SER A 111 9.28 20.01 11.24
N GLN A 112 8.87 21.00 12.04
CA GLN A 112 9.55 21.42 13.28
C GLN A 112 11.03 21.75 13.06
N GLU A 113 11.36 22.34 11.92
CA GLU A 113 12.74 22.74 11.58
C GLU A 113 13.09 24.13 12.15
N GLY A 114 12.11 24.85 12.72
CA GLY A 114 12.26 26.22 13.21
C GLY A 114 12.40 27.26 12.09
N THR A 115 12.14 26.87 10.84
CA THR A 115 12.24 27.73 9.65
C THR A 115 11.12 27.45 8.66
N LEU A 116 10.58 28.51 8.04
CA LEU A 116 9.52 28.40 7.04
C LEU A 116 10.10 28.56 5.63
N ARG A 117 10.14 27.47 4.86
CA ARG A 117 10.53 27.47 3.45
C ARG A 117 9.37 27.87 2.52
N SER A 118 9.65 28.02 1.23
CA SER A 118 8.69 28.37 0.17
C SER A 118 7.35 27.64 0.28
N GLN A 119 7.37 26.31 0.40
CA GLN A 119 6.14 25.51 0.47
C GLN A 119 5.31 25.79 1.73
N ALA A 120 5.94 26.05 2.87
CA ALA A 120 5.23 26.38 4.11
C ALA A 120 4.54 27.74 3.96
N LEU A 121 5.26 28.77 3.53
CA LEU A 121 4.69 30.11 3.32
C LEU A 121 3.66 30.18 2.19
N HIS A 122 3.71 29.26 1.22
CA HIS A 122 2.67 29.17 0.20
C HIS A 122 1.27 28.93 0.79
N HIS A 123 1.17 28.11 1.85
CA HIS A 123 -0.11 27.86 2.52
C HIS A 123 -0.69 29.14 3.12
N LEU A 124 0.19 29.98 3.68
CA LEU A 124 -0.19 31.29 4.19
C LEU A 124 -0.63 32.22 3.05
N ALA A 125 0.13 32.28 1.96
CA ALA A 125 -0.20 33.13 0.82
C ALA A 125 -1.56 32.79 0.23
N VAL A 126 -1.86 31.51 0.06
CA VAL A 126 -3.18 31.05 -0.42
C VAL A 126 -4.27 31.40 0.58
N ALA A 127 -4.02 31.30 1.89
CA ALA A 127 -4.97 31.75 2.92
C ALA A 127 -5.20 33.27 2.87
N CYS A 128 -4.21 34.05 2.46
CA CYS A 128 -4.34 35.49 2.16
C CYS A 128 -4.97 35.79 0.78
N GLY A 129 -5.45 34.78 0.05
CA GLY A 129 -6.11 34.97 -1.26
C GLY A 129 -5.18 34.94 -2.47
N PHE A 130 -3.94 34.47 -2.35
CA PHE A 130 -3.07 34.27 -3.51
C PHE A 130 -3.60 33.16 -4.42
N GLU A 131 -3.92 33.48 -5.67
CA GLU A 131 -4.46 32.54 -6.67
C GLU A 131 -3.38 31.93 -7.60
N GLY A 132 -2.11 32.28 -7.40
CA GLY A 132 -1.03 31.77 -8.24
C GLY A 132 -0.70 30.31 -7.97
N GLY A 133 -0.29 29.58 -9.00
CA GLY A 133 0.27 28.23 -8.85
C GLY A 133 1.68 28.25 -8.22
N PRO A 134 2.26 27.07 -7.91
CA PRO A 134 3.55 26.95 -7.23
C PRO A 134 4.71 27.69 -7.93
N VAL A 135 4.68 27.79 -9.25
CA VAL A 135 5.71 28.49 -10.05
C VAL A 135 5.67 30.01 -9.80
N LYS A 136 4.47 30.62 -9.83
CA LYS A 136 4.30 32.04 -9.54
C LYS A 136 4.63 32.35 -8.09
N TRP A 137 4.22 31.47 -7.18
CA TRP A 137 4.57 31.62 -5.76
C TRP A 137 6.08 31.62 -5.52
N GLU A 138 6.83 30.75 -6.21
CA GLU A 138 8.28 30.70 -6.04
C GLU A 138 8.98 32.02 -6.44
N GLU A 139 8.47 32.71 -7.45
CA GLU A 139 8.95 34.05 -7.84
C GLU A 139 8.69 35.08 -6.73
N GLU A 140 7.49 35.09 -6.14
CA GLU A 140 7.12 35.96 -5.02
C GLU A 140 7.94 35.65 -3.76
N TYR A 141 8.12 34.37 -3.43
CA TYR A 141 8.93 33.94 -2.31
C TYR A 141 10.40 34.39 -2.47
N GLN A 142 10.96 34.30 -3.67
CA GLN A 142 12.31 34.82 -3.94
C GLN A 142 12.39 36.35 -3.78
N ALA A 143 11.35 37.09 -4.16
CA ALA A 143 11.27 38.52 -3.95
C ALA A 143 11.22 38.86 -2.44
N LEU A 144 10.41 38.13 -1.67
CA LEU A 144 10.34 38.26 -0.21
C LEU A 144 11.70 37.95 0.44
N CYS A 145 12.37 36.87 0.05
CA CYS A 145 13.71 36.53 0.53
C CYS A 145 14.72 37.67 0.28
N LYS A 146 14.71 38.27 -0.92
CA LYS A 146 15.58 39.42 -1.24
C LYS A 146 15.26 40.65 -0.38
N LEU A 147 13.98 40.92 -0.14
CA LEU A 147 13.52 42.07 0.65
C LEU A 147 13.96 41.97 2.11
N PHE A 148 13.96 40.76 2.68
CA PHE A 148 14.33 40.51 4.07
C PHE A 148 15.80 40.11 4.27
N GLY A 149 16.56 39.92 3.18
CA GLY A 149 17.94 39.45 3.24
C GLY A 149 18.08 37.98 3.66
N THR A 150 17.01 37.20 3.52
CA THR A 150 16.96 35.77 3.88
C THR A 150 17.33 34.92 2.66
N SER A 151 18.12 33.85 2.87
CA SER A 151 18.43 32.91 1.79
C SER A 151 17.21 32.00 1.49
N PRO A 152 16.79 31.83 0.22
CA PRO A 152 15.62 31.00 -0.11
C PRO A 152 15.66 29.57 0.46
N GLY A 153 16.85 28.97 0.53
CA GLY A 153 17.05 27.63 1.09
C GLY A 153 17.06 27.56 2.61
N ALA A 154 17.37 28.67 3.29
CA ALA A 154 17.37 28.75 4.75
C ALA A 154 15.95 28.89 5.32
N GLY A 155 15.06 29.58 4.61
CA GLY A 155 13.69 29.87 5.08
C GLY A 155 13.65 30.97 6.13
N PHE A 156 12.43 31.37 6.50
CA PHE A 156 12.18 32.44 7.47
C PHE A 156 12.13 31.87 8.89
N GLN A 157 12.93 32.44 9.79
CA GLN A 157 12.83 32.13 11.23
C GLN A 157 11.62 32.84 11.85
N GLN A 158 11.21 32.41 13.05
CA GLN A 158 10.05 32.98 13.76
C GLN A 158 10.13 34.50 13.92
N MET A 159 11.31 35.04 14.23
CA MET A 159 11.50 36.50 14.38
C MET A 159 11.39 37.25 13.05
N GLU A 160 11.85 36.66 11.94
CA GLU A 160 11.75 37.24 10.61
C GLU A 160 10.30 37.19 10.10
N PHE A 161 9.61 36.09 10.39
CA PHE A 161 8.19 35.92 10.12
C PHE A 161 7.32 36.92 10.89
N ALA A 162 7.59 37.14 12.17
CA ALA A 162 6.87 38.16 12.96
C ALA A 162 7.06 39.57 12.37
N LYS A 163 8.27 39.89 11.88
CA LYS A 163 8.55 41.15 11.18
C LYS A 163 7.79 41.25 9.85
N LEU A 164 7.66 40.14 9.12
CA LEU A 164 6.91 40.06 7.86
C LEU A 164 5.44 40.51 8.03
N LEU A 165 4.79 40.05 9.09
CA LEU A 165 3.36 40.32 9.34
C LEU A 165 3.10 41.62 10.12
N SER A 166 4.12 42.18 10.79
CA SER A 166 3.98 43.39 11.62
C SER A 166 4.34 44.68 10.92
N ASN A 167 4.95 44.63 9.73
CA ASN A 167 5.40 45.83 9.04
C ASN A 167 4.32 46.39 8.13
N GLU A 168 3.64 47.46 8.57
CA GLU A 168 2.58 48.18 7.83
C GLU A 168 3.00 48.67 6.44
N ALA A 169 4.31 48.86 6.20
CA ALA A 169 4.80 49.26 4.90
C ALA A 169 4.80 48.11 3.86
N LEU A 170 4.51 46.87 4.29
CA LEU A 170 4.54 45.70 3.43
C LEU A 170 3.13 45.22 3.07
N PRO A 171 2.92 44.70 1.86
CA PRO A 171 1.67 44.05 1.47
C PRO A 171 1.31 42.82 2.32
N THR A 172 2.26 42.30 3.08
CA THR A 172 2.09 41.16 4.00
C THR A 172 1.65 41.56 5.39
N TYR A 173 1.48 42.85 5.67
CA TYR A 173 0.96 43.33 6.95
C TYR A 173 -0.42 42.71 7.23
N CYS A 174 -0.60 42.22 8.45
CA CYS A 174 -1.87 41.68 8.90
C CYS A 174 -2.16 42.24 10.31
N PRO A 175 -3.23 43.03 10.49
CA PRO A 175 -3.61 43.55 11.80
C PRO A 175 -4.06 42.43 12.74
N THR A 176 -4.09 42.69 14.05
CA THR A 176 -4.26 41.64 15.08
C THR A 176 -5.62 40.95 15.01
N ASP A 177 -6.67 41.72 14.68
CA ASP A 177 -8.03 41.24 14.48
C ASP A 177 -8.14 40.28 13.28
N GLU A 178 -7.46 40.57 12.17
CA GLU A 178 -7.42 39.69 10.99
C GLU A 178 -6.50 38.47 11.18
N LEU A 179 -5.51 38.56 12.07
CA LEU A 179 -4.53 37.48 12.27
C LEU A 179 -5.18 36.19 12.81
N ALA A 180 -6.20 36.31 13.65
CA ALA A 180 -6.95 35.15 14.15
C ALA A 180 -7.71 34.43 13.03
N ASP A 181 -8.36 35.18 12.13
CA ASP A 181 -9.03 34.64 10.95
C ASP A 181 -8.04 34.00 9.98
N LEU A 182 -6.85 34.60 9.85
CA LEU A 182 -5.76 34.07 9.03
C LEU A 182 -5.23 32.74 9.58
N VAL A 183 -5.08 32.61 10.91
CA VAL A 183 -4.71 31.35 11.59
C VAL A 183 -5.75 30.26 11.29
N ALA A 184 -7.04 30.58 11.47
CA ALA A 184 -8.13 29.65 11.20
C ALA A 184 -8.17 29.21 9.72
N SER A 185 -8.04 30.17 8.80
CA SER A 185 -8.05 29.93 7.35
C SER A 185 -6.86 29.08 6.90
N THR A 186 -5.67 29.39 7.42
CA THR A 186 -4.43 28.64 7.15
C THR A 186 -4.54 27.20 7.66
N ARG A 187 -5.05 27.01 8.88
CA ARG A 187 -5.30 25.69 9.48
C ARG A 187 -6.26 24.87 8.61
N GLN A 188 -7.37 25.48 8.21
CA GLN A 188 -8.36 24.81 7.36
C GLN A 188 -7.77 24.42 6.00
N HIS A 189 -7.02 25.32 5.36
CA HIS A 189 -6.35 25.07 4.08
C HIS A 189 -5.37 23.88 4.17
N ILE A 190 -4.54 23.83 5.22
CA ILE A 190 -3.60 22.72 5.45
C ILE A 190 -4.35 21.38 5.62
N ILE A 191 -5.45 21.36 6.38
CA ILE A 191 -6.26 20.16 6.60
C ILE A 191 -6.87 19.68 5.27
N SER A 192 -7.51 20.56 4.51
CA SER A 192 -8.10 20.23 3.21
C SER A 192 -7.06 19.69 2.23
N ARG A 193 -5.89 20.33 2.12
CA ARG A 193 -4.79 19.85 1.27
C ARG A 193 -4.28 18.46 1.67
N ARG A 194 -4.18 18.16 2.96
CA ARG A 194 -3.78 16.84 3.44
C ARG A 194 -4.81 15.78 3.05
N GLN A 195 -6.11 16.07 3.19
CA GLN A 195 -7.16 15.14 2.79
C GLN A 195 -7.11 14.85 1.28
N GLU A 196 -6.97 15.88 0.43
CA GLU A 196 -6.83 15.72 -1.03
C GLU A 196 -5.60 14.91 -1.44
N GLN A 197 -4.46 15.12 -0.77
CA GLN A 197 -3.26 14.33 -1.05
C GLN A 197 -3.43 12.86 -0.66
N THR A 198 -4.15 12.57 0.42
CA THR A 198 -4.41 11.18 0.82
C THR A 198 -5.33 10.46 -0.15
N THR A 199 -6.40 11.09 -0.63
CA THR A 199 -7.34 10.46 -1.57
C THR A 199 -6.68 10.21 -2.92
N SER A 200 -5.95 11.19 -3.47
CA SER A 200 -5.25 11.03 -4.75
C SER A 200 -4.21 9.91 -4.71
N LYS A 201 -3.47 9.76 -3.60
CA LYS A 201 -2.46 8.71 -3.47
C LYS A 201 -3.08 7.33 -3.30
N GLU A 202 -4.19 7.22 -2.59
CA GLU A 202 -4.92 5.96 -2.44
C GLU A 202 -5.60 5.54 -3.75
N ASP A 203 -6.18 6.47 -4.49
CA ASP A 203 -6.76 6.22 -5.81
C ASP A 203 -5.70 5.81 -6.82
N GLU A 204 -4.54 6.47 -6.85
CA GLU A 204 -3.40 6.06 -7.67
C GLU A 204 -2.93 4.64 -7.30
N LYS A 205 -2.84 4.34 -6.00
CA LYS A 205 -2.48 2.99 -5.52
C LYS A 205 -3.53 1.95 -5.92
N ARG A 206 -4.82 2.29 -5.86
CA ARG A 206 -5.93 1.42 -6.30
C ARG A 206 -5.88 1.17 -7.80
N LEU A 207 -5.70 2.20 -8.63
CA LEU A 207 -5.57 2.09 -10.08
C LEU A 207 -4.37 1.22 -10.48
N LYS A 208 -3.21 1.43 -9.84
CA LYS A 208 -2.02 0.59 -10.06
C LYS A 208 -2.24 -0.87 -9.64
N ALA A 209 -2.94 -1.10 -8.53
CA ALA A 209 -3.26 -2.46 -8.08
C ALA A 209 -4.23 -3.17 -9.04
N GLU A 210 -5.24 -2.45 -9.55
CA GLU A 210 -6.20 -2.96 -10.52
C GLU A 210 -5.53 -3.24 -11.87
N GLN A 211 -4.67 -2.35 -12.35
CA GLN A 211 -3.90 -2.57 -13.58
C GLN A 211 -3.00 -3.81 -13.46
N TYR A 212 -2.26 -3.94 -12.35
CA TYR A 212 -1.46 -5.14 -12.08
C TYR A 212 -2.29 -6.42 -12.10
N ARG A 213 -3.51 -6.37 -11.54
CA ARG A 213 -4.43 -7.50 -11.53
C ARG A 213 -4.82 -7.89 -12.96
N LYS A 214 -5.25 -6.93 -13.79
CA LYS A 214 -5.62 -7.16 -15.20
C LYS A 214 -4.47 -7.77 -15.99
N ASP A 215 -3.25 -7.25 -15.79
CA ASP A 215 -2.06 -7.76 -16.48
C ASP A 215 -1.70 -9.18 -16.04
N ALA A 216 -1.81 -9.50 -14.76
CA ALA A 216 -1.57 -10.84 -14.23
C ALA A 216 -2.61 -11.85 -14.76
N VAL A 217 -3.90 -11.51 -14.73
CA VAL A 217 -4.98 -12.34 -15.26
C VAL A 217 -4.78 -12.59 -16.75
N LYS A 218 -4.47 -11.53 -17.53
CA LYS A 218 -4.19 -11.65 -18.97
C LYS A 218 -2.99 -12.54 -19.26
N PHE A 219 -1.93 -12.45 -18.46
CA PHE A 219 -0.75 -13.32 -18.59
C PHE A 219 -1.09 -14.78 -18.32
N ILE A 220 -1.86 -15.06 -17.26
CA ILE A 220 -2.29 -16.41 -16.89
C ILE A 220 -3.18 -16.97 -17.99
N PHE A 221 -4.21 -16.23 -18.42
CA PHE A 221 -5.12 -16.61 -19.49
C PHE A 221 -4.38 -17.04 -20.76
N LYS A 222 -3.53 -16.17 -21.31
CA LYS A 222 -2.71 -16.46 -22.51
C LYS A 222 -1.71 -17.61 -22.32
N SER A 223 -1.48 -18.02 -21.09
CA SER A 223 -0.60 -19.13 -20.78
C SER A 223 -1.32 -20.46 -20.65
N LEU A 224 -2.63 -20.41 -20.40
CA LEU A 224 -3.53 -21.54 -20.33
C LEU A 224 -4.18 -21.85 -21.68
N ASP A 225 -4.47 -20.81 -22.46
CA ASP A 225 -4.94 -20.87 -23.86
C ASP A 225 -3.83 -21.50 -24.73
N MET A 226 -3.91 -22.82 -24.91
CA MET A 226 -2.89 -23.65 -25.55
C MET A 226 -3.07 -23.71 -27.06
N ASP A 227 -4.31 -23.64 -27.54
CA ASP A 227 -4.63 -23.61 -28.97
C ASP A 227 -4.65 -22.19 -29.56
N GLY A 228 -4.74 -21.15 -28.72
CA GLY A 228 -4.67 -19.75 -29.11
C GLY A 228 -5.97 -19.21 -29.69
N ASP A 229 -7.11 -19.86 -29.40
CA ASP A 229 -8.42 -19.48 -29.92
C ASP A 229 -9.05 -18.28 -29.18
N GLY A 230 -8.45 -17.89 -28.04
CA GLY A 230 -8.91 -16.78 -27.22
C GLY A 230 -10.00 -17.15 -26.20
N PHE A 231 -10.24 -18.44 -26.01
CA PHE A 231 -11.13 -19.03 -25.01
C PHE A 231 -10.37 -20.06 -24.17
N LEU A 232 -10.93 -20.46 -23.03
CA LEU A 232 -10.40 -21.54 -22.20
C LEU A 232 -11.42 -22.68 -22.12
N ASN A 233 -11.13 -23.75 -22.84
CA ASN A 233 -11.95 -24.96 -22.80
C ASN A 233 -11.80 -25.72 -21.47
N GLY A 234 -12.53 -26.82 -21.29
CA GLY A 234 -12.55 -27.60 -20.06
C GLY A 234 -11.16 -28.09 -19.64
N SER A 235 -10.34 -28.58 -20.58
CA SER A 235 -8.98 -29.07 -20.31
C SER A 235 -8.01 -27.94 -19.94
N GLU A 236 -8.14 -26.78 -20.55
CA GLU A 236 -7.30 -25.61 -20.24
C GLU A 236 -7.65 -25.00 -18.88
N MET A 237 -8.95 -24.96 -18.55
CA MET A 237 -9.41 -24.57 -17.23
C MET A 237 -9.08 -25.60 -16.14
N GLN A 238 -9.02 -26.90 -16.47
CA GLN A 238 -8.55 -27.93 -15.54
C GLN A 238 -7.14 -27.62 -15.05
N ARG A 239 -6.27 -27.20 -15.98
CA ARG A 239 -4.90 -26.83 -15.66
C ARG A 239 -4.83 -25.60 -14.75
N PHE A 240 -5.77 -24.67 -14.87
CA PHE A 240 -5.90 -23.56 -13.92
C PHE A 240 -6.31 -24.06 -12.53
N ALA A 241 -7.27 -24.98 -12.46
CA ALA A 241 -7.74 -25.58 -11.22
C ALA A 241 -6.58 -26.29 -10.49
N GLU A 242 -5.78 -27.09 -11.19
CA GLU A 242 -4.57 -27.74 -10.65
C GLU A 242 -3.58 -26.70 -10.07
N LEU A 243 -3.38 -25.57 -10.76
CA LEU A 243 -2.48 -24.50 -10.30
C LEU A 243 -3.00 -23.78 -9.05
N CYS A 244 -4.32 -23.79 -8.85
CA CYS A 244 -4.98 -23.35 -7.63
C CYS A 244 -4.98 -24.42 -6.52
N GLY A 245 -4.50 -25.63 -6.82
CA GLY A 245 -4.44 -26.75 -5.88
C GLY A 245 -5.73 -27.55 -5.78
N PHE A 246 -6.60 -27.48 -6.79
CA PHE A 246 -7.80 -28.31 -6.90
C PHE A 246 -7.44 -29.68 -7.49
N ASP A 247 -7.88 -30.76 -6.85
CA ASP A 247 -7.54 -32.16 -7.18
C ASP A 247 -8.75 -33.10 -7.35
N ASP A 248 -9.99 -32.58 -7.28
CA ASP A 248 -11.22 -33.37 -7.45
C ASP A 248 -11.66 -33.56 -8.92
N GLU A 249 -12.82 -34.19 -9.14
CA GLU A 249 -13.46 -34.44 -10.43
C GLU A 249 -13.82 -33.14 -11.18
N TRP A 250 -12.85 -32.62 -11.92
CA TRP A 250 -12.94 -31.32 -12.58
C TRP A 250 -14.09 -31.15 -13.58
N GLU A 251 -14.49 -32.21 -14.29
CA GLU A 251 -15.51 -32.10 -15.34
C GLU A 251 -16.88 -31.63 -14.81
N VAL A 252 -17.26 -32.08 -13.61
CA VAL A 252 -18.51 -31.71 -12.95
C VAL A 252 -18.46 -30.25 -12.50
N GLU A 253 -17.35 -29.84 -11.87
CA GLU A 253 -17.16 -28.45 -11.42
C GLU A 253 -17.09 -27.48 -12.59
N TYR A 254 -16.49 -27.88 -13.72
CA TYR A 254 -16.46 -27.06 -14.92
C TYR A 254 -17.87 -26.81 -15.45
N GLU A 255 -18.75 -27.82 -15.44
CA GLU A 255 -20.13 -27.68 -15.88
C GLU A 255 -20.93 -26.75 -14.97
N VAL A 256 -20.82 -26.92 -13.66
CA VAL A 256 -21.47 -26.04 -12.67
C VAL A 256 -20.96 -24.59 -12.80
N MET A 257 -19.65 -24.41 -13.00
CA MET A 257 -19.05 -23.10 -13.21
C MET A 257 -19.58 -22.45 -14.50
N CYS A 258 -19.66 -23.19 -15.60
CA CYS A 258 -20.21 -22.72 -16.87
C CYS A 258 -21.68 -22.31 -16.74
N GLU A 259 -22.51 -23.13 -16.08
CA GLU A 259 -23.92 -22.82 -15.82
C GLU A 259 -24.07 -21.55 -14.99
N HIS A 260 -23.31 -21.43 -13.89
CA HIS A 260 -23.36 -20.26 -13.00
C HIS A 260 -22.95 -18.96 -13.68
N MET A 261 -21.95 -19.03 -14.57
CA MET A 261 -21.38 -17.86 -15.25
C MET A 261 -22.07 -17.52 -16.58
N GLY A 262 -22.95 -18.39 -17.06
CA GLY A 262 -23.59 -18.29 -18.37
C GLY A 262 -22.62 -18.50 -19.54
N ILE A 263 -21.63 -19.38 -19.37
CA ILE A 263 -20.62 -19.70 -20.38
C ILE A 263 -21.05 -20.98 -21.11
N ALA A 264 -21.08 -20.95 -22.44
CA ALA A 264 -21.34 -22.15 -23.24
C ALA A 264 -20.14 -23.11 -23.13
N LYS A 265 -20.39 -24.34 -22.67
CA LYS A 265 -19.36 -25.38 -22.42
C LYS A 265 -18.52 -25.68 -23.67
N GLU A 266 -19.12 -25.56 -24.84
CA GLU A 266 -18.49 -25.84 -26.14
C GLU A 266 -17.51 -24.74 -26.58
N HIS A 267 -17.69 -23.52 -26.09
CA HIS A 267 -16.86 -22.37 -26.48
C HIS A 267 -15.79 -22.05 -25.44
N GLY A 268 -16.01 -22.41 -24.18
CA GLY A 268 -15.09 -22.11 -23.10
C GLY A 268 -15.16 -20.66 -22.60
N ALA A 269 -14.34 -20.36 -21.59
CA ALA A 269 -14.36 -19.06 -20.92
C ALA A 269 -13.51 -18.04 -21.69
N SER A 270 -14.11 -16.91 -22.08
CA SER A 270 -13.34 -15.80 -22.67
C SER A 270 -12.42 -15.14 -21.62
N LEU A 271 -11.50 -14.26 -22.06
CA LEU A 271 -10.68 -13.47 -21.14
C LEU A 271 -11.53 -12.64 -20.15
N ALA A 272 -12.68 -12.12 -20.60
CA ALA A 272 -13.57 -11.34 -19.76
C ALA A 272 -14.24 -12.23 -18.69
N ASP A 273 -14.68 -13.42 -19.08
CA ASP A 273 -15.27 -14.40 -18.17
C ASP A 273 -14.26 -14.90 -17.14
N PHE A 274 -13.06 -15.26 -17.59
CA PHE A 274 -11.97 -15.65 -16.71
C PHE A 274 -11.59 -14.52 -15.73
N HIS A 275 -11.52 -13.27 -16.21
CA HIS A 275 -11.26 -12.12 -15.34
C HIS A 275 -12.34 -11.94 -14.27
N ARG A 276 -13.62 -12.06 -14.65
CA ARG A 276 -14.76 -11.99 -13.72
C ARG A 276 -14.67 -13.12 -12.68
N LEU A 277 -14.47 -14.35 -13.15
CA LEU A 277 -14.34 -15.56 -12.36
C LEU A 277 -13.28 -15.41 -11.26
N VAL A 278 -12.08 -14.93 -11.61
CA VAL A 278 -10.99 -14.84 -10.62
C VAL A 278 -11.06 -13.59 -9.76
N SER A 279 -11.82 -12.57 -10.13
CA SER A 279 -11.87 -11.26 -9.45
C SER A 279 -13.05 -11.05 -8.53
N GLU A 280 -14.15 -11.77 -8.76
CA GLU A 280 -15.34 -11.65 -7.91
C GLU A 280 -15.14 -12.39 -6.59
N ARG A 281 -15.25 -11.67 -5.45
CA ARG A 281 -15.04 -12.26 -4.11
C ARG A 281 -16.00 -13.41 -3.75
N LYS A 282 -17.14 -13.47 -4.43
CA LYS A 282 -18.16 -14.51 -4.22
C LYS A 282 -17.93 -15.74 -5.11
N SER A 283 -17.04 -15.63 -6.11
CA SER A 283 -16.69 -16.75 -6.98
C SER A 283 -15.83 -17.76 -6.22
N HIS A 284 -16.08 -19.04 -6.46
CA HIS A 284 -15.29 -20.15 -5.92
C HIS A 284 -13.83 -20.13 -6.40
N ALA A 285 -13.56 -19.46 -7.52
CA ALA A 285 -12.23 -19.30 -8.10
C ALA A 285 -11.61 -17.91 -7.80
N PHE A 286 -12.11 -17.18 -6.79
CA PHE A 286 -11.54 -15.90 -6.40
C PHE A 286 -10.06 -16.03 -6.05
N CYS A 287 -9.21 -15.32 -6.79
CA CYS A 287 -7.77 -15.29 -6.57
C CYS A 287 -7.35 -13.95 -5.95
N THR A 288 -6.68 -14.00 -4.81
CA THR A 288 -6.01 -12.82 -4.25
C THR A 288 -4.82 -12.41 -5.12
N ARG A 289 -4.24 -11.23 -4.86
CA ARG A 289 -3.01 -10.80 -5.54
C ARG A 289 -1.85 -11.77 -5.33
N LYS A 290 -1.81 -12.42 -4.16
CA LYS A 290 -0.79 -13.41 -3.82
C LYS A 290 -0.97 -14.66 -4.69
N ASP A 291 -2.20 -15.12 -4.84
CA ASP A 291 -2.52 -16.33 -5.61
C ASP A 291 -2.20 -16.13 -7.10
N LEU A 292 -2.63 -15.01 -7.69
CA LEU A 292 -2.28 -14.68 -9.09
C LEU A 292 -0.76 -14.63 -9.32
N ARG A 293 0.00 -14.11 -8.35
CA ARG A 293 1.47 -14.09 -8.43
C ARG A 293 2.05 -15.50 -8.38
N ASN A 294 1.55 -16.33 -7.47
CA ASN A 294 2.00 -17.71 -7.31
C ASN A 294 1.70 -18.53 -8.57
N ILE A 295 0.47 -18.44 -9.09
CA ILE A 295 0.05 -19.11 -10.33
C ILE A 295 0.93 -18.65 -11.50
N ALA A 296 1.15 -17.35 -11.66
CA ALA A 296 2.02 -16.82 -12.71
C ALA A 296 3.47 -17.32 -12.58
N SER A 297 3.99 -17.46 -11.36
CA SER A 297 5.33 -18.04 -11.12
C SER A 297 5.37 -19.51 -11.53
N GLN A 298 4.41 -20.31 -11.07
CA GLN A 298 4.33 -21.73 -11.40
C GLN A 298 4.26 -21.97 -12.92
N ILE A 299 3.51 -21.14 -13.65
CA ILE A 299 3.44 -21.20 -15.11
C ILE A 299 4.82 -20.92 -15.74
N ARG A 300 5.55 -19.91 -15.27
CA ARG A 300 6.90 -19.58 -15.76
C ARG A 300 7.87 -20.74 -15.50
N ASP A 301 7.87 -21.25 -14.28
CA ASP A 301 8.75 -22.35 -13.88
C ASP A 301 8.49 -23.63 -14.70
N ARG A 302 7.21 -23.96 -14.93
CA ARG A 302 6.81 -25.08 -15.79
C ARG A 302 7.26 -24.87 -17.24
N ARG A 303 7.06 -23.67 -17.81
CA ARG A 303 7.50 -23.32 -19.18
C ARG A 303 9.02 -23.42 -19.35
N GLU A 304 9.77 -22.90 -18.38
CA GLU A 304 11.23 -23.01 -18.38
C GLU A 304 11.68 -24.46 -18.29
N SER A 305 11.05 -25.28 -17.44
CA SER A 305 11.37 -26.71 -17.32
C SER A 305 11.16 -27.46 -18.64
N ILE A 306 10.04 -27.21 -19.33
CA ILE A 306 9.76 -27.81 -20.65
C ILE A 306 10.81 -27.36 -21.67
N SER A 307 11.10 -26.05 -21.73
CA SER A 307 12.09 -25.50 -22.66
C SER A 307 13.48 -26.10 -22.42
N ARG A 308 13.91 -26.24 -21.16
CA ARG A 308 15.19 -26.89 -20.79
C ARG A 308 15.22 -28.36 -21.23
N LYS A 309 14.14 -29.12 -21.00
CA LYS A 309 14.04 -30.52 -21.45
C LYS A 309 14.11 -30.64 -22.97
N GLN A 310 13.39 -29.79 -23.71
CA GLN A 310 13.42 -29.76 -25.17
C GLN A 310 14.81 -29.39 -25.72
N ALA A 311 15.47 -28.40 -25.11
CA ALA A 311 16.85 -28.04 -25.46
C ALA A 311 17.82 -29.21 -25.22
N ALA A 312 17.70 -29.90 -24.08
CA ALA A 312 18.52 -31.07 -23.76
C ALA A 312 18.33 -32.21 -24.80
N ILE A 313 17.09 -32.49 -25.21
CA ILE A 313 16.79 -33.49 -26.25
C ILE A 313 17.47 -33.12 -27.57
N ARG A 314 17.39 -31.84 -27.98
CA ARG A 314 18.04 -31.36 -29.22
C ARG A 314 19.56 -31.49 -29.14
N ILE A 315 20.17 -31.11 -28.02
CA ILE A 315 21.63 -31.26 -27.80
C ILE A 315 22.02 -32.74 -27.89
N GLN A 316 21.31 -33.64 -27.20
CA GLN A 316 21.58 -35.07 -27.24
C GLN A 316 21.44 -35.65 -28.66
N ALA A 317 20.42 -35.25 -29.42
CA ALA A 317 20.22 -35.68 -30.79
C ALA A 317 21.38 -35.23 -31.70
N CYS A 318 21.82 -33.97 -31.58
CA CYS A 318 22.98 -33.44 -32.32
C CYS A 318 24.27 -34.17 -31.96
N THR A 319 24.53 -34.42 -30.68
CA THR A 319 25.73 -35.14 -30.22
C THR A 319 25.75 -36.57 -30.75
N ARG A 320 24.63 -37.29 -30.70
CA ARG A 320 24.51 -38.64 -31.26
C ARG A 320 24.78 -38.66 -32.77
N GLY A 321 24.22 -37.71 -33.52
CA GLY A 321 24.47 -37.55 -34.95
C GLY A 321 25.95 -37.29 -35.27
N SER A 322 26.61 -36.42 -34.50
CA SER A 322 28.04 -36.11 -34.65
C SER A 322 28.93 -37.33 -34.37
N LEU A 323 28.66 -38.08 -33.30
CA LEU A 323 29.41 -39.29 -32.97
C LEU A 323 29.27 -40.37 -34.05
N THR A 324 28.07 -40.59 -34.58
CA THR A 324 27.85 -41.53 -35.69
C THR A 324 28.61 -41.10 -36.94
N ARG A 325 28.58 -39.81 -37.29
CA ARG A 325 29.33 -39.27 -38.44
C ARG A 325 30.84 -39.43 -38.25
N ASN A 326 31.37 -39.10 -37.07
CA ASN A 326 32.78 -39.27 -36.75
C ASN A 326 33.21 -40.75 -36.79
N ARG A 327 32.34 -41.67 -36.36
CA ARG A 327 32.58 -43.11 -36.45
C ARG A 327 32.64 -43.59 -37.90
N LEU A 328 31.69 -43.17 -38.73
CA LEU A 328 31.67 -43.49 -40.16
C LEU A 328 32.90 -42.93 -40.88
N GLN A 329 33.26 -41.66 -40.60
CA GLN A 329 34.45 -41.04 -41.18
C GLN A 329 35.72 -41.78 -40.78
N ARG A 330 35.86 -42.20 -39.51
CA ARG A 330 36.98 -43.04 -39.05
C ARG A 330 37.01 -44.41 -39.74
N GLN A 331 35.86 -45.04 -39.93
CA GLN A 331 35.78 -46.32 -40.65
C GLN A 331 36.21 -46.15 -42.12
N GLN A 332 35.80 -45.05 -42.77
CA GLN A 332 36.22 -44.72 -44.14
C GLN A 332 37.72 -44.44 -44.23
N THR A 333 38.30 -43.68 -43.30
CA THR A 333 39.76 -43.41 -43.30
C THR A 333 40.57 -44.69 -43.05
N VAL A 334 40.12 -45.57 -42.17
CA VAL A 334 40.80 -46.86 -41.92
C VAL A 334 40.70 -47.78 -43.15
N ALA A 335 39.55 -47.82 -43.81
CA ALA A 335 39.37 -48.57 -45.05
C ALA A 335 40.26 -48.05 -46.19
N ALA A 336 40.47 -46.73 -46.28
CA ALA A 336 41.36 -46.14 -47.29
C ALA A 336 42.85 -46.43 -47.04
N VAL A 337 43.29 -46.54 -45.77
CA VAL A 337 44.69 -46.84 -45.42
C VAL A 337 45.01 -48.33 -45.55
N ARG A 338 44.02 -49.21 -45.32
CA ARG A 338 44.13 -50.63 -45.67
C ARG A 338 44.04 -50.74 -47.19
N GLY A 339 45.18 -50.66 -47.88
CA GLY A 339 45.28 -50.88 -49.32
C GLY A 339 44.55 -52.16 -49.77
N PRO A 340 44.20 -52.27 -51.06
CA PRO A 340 43.39 -53.36 -51.59
C PRO A 340 43.92 -54.70 -51.08
N ALA A 341 43.08 -55.42 -50.35
CA ALA A 341 43.44 -56.73 -49.83
C ALA A 341 43.95 -57.59 -51.01
N PRO A 342 45.05 -58.33 -50.82
CA PRO A 342 45.56 -59.21 -51.87
C PRO A 342 44.46 -60.19 -52.27
N SER A 343 44.16 -60.25 -53.57
CA SER A 343 43.19 -61.17 -54.18
C SER A 343 43.43 -62.60 -53.69
N ALA A 344 42.65 -63.04 -52.71
CA ALA A 344 42.54 -64.43 -52.33
C ALA A 344 41.46 -65.07 -53.21
N VAL A 345 41.91 -66.06 -53.98
CA VAL A 345 41.13 -66.89 -54.91
C VAL A 345 39.98 -67.59 -54.15
N PRO A 346 38.77 -67.71 -54.75
CA PRO A 346 37.64 -68.33 -54.07
C PRO A 346 37.79 -69.86 -54.07
N GLU A 347 37.93 -70.44 -52.87
CA GLU A 347 37.76 -71.87 -52.65
C GLU A 347 36.26 -72.14 -52.43
N GLU A 348 35.68 -72.82 -53.41
CA GLU A 348 34.28 -73.24 -53.49
C GLU A 348 34.02 -74.33 -52.44
N LYS A 349 33.50 -73.95 -51.27
CA LYS A 349 33.07 -74.90 -50.24
C LYS A 349 31.63 -74.66 -49.81
N ASP A 350 30.81 -75.52 -50.38
CA ASP A 350 29.65 -76.21 -49.82
C ASP A 350 28.53 -75.35 -49.18
N ARG A 351 27.38 -75.40 -49.84
CA ARG A 351 26.13 -74.78 -49.43
C ARG A 351 25.54 -75.54 -48.24
N GLY A 352 25.90 -75.13 -47.04
CA GLY A 352 25.09 -75.38 -45.85
C GLY A 352 23.83 -74.50 -45.89
N VAL A 353 22.67 -75.12 -46.12
CA VAL A 353 21.35 -74.53 -45.94
C VAL A 353 21.23 -74.07 -44.49
N ILE A 354 21.31 -72.77 -44.25
CA ILE A 354 20.98 -72.16 -42.96
C ILE A 354 19.49 -71.84 -43.02
N ASP A 355 18.72 -72.61 -42.25
CA ASP A 355 17.32 -72.35 -41.94
C ASP A 355 17.19 -70.93 -41.39
N VAL A 356 16.44 -70.09 -42.12
CA VAL A 356 16.10 -68.73 -41.69
C VAL A 356 14.94 -68.88 -40.71
N PRO A 357 15.10 -68.53 -39.42
CA PRO A 357 13.99 -68.57 -38.49
C PRO A 357 12.91 -67.58 -38.95
N GLU A 358 11.71 -68.11 -39.13
CA GLU A 358 10.50 -67.40 -39.50
C GLU A 358 10.24 -66.24 -38.51
N PRO A 359 9.96 -65.01 -39.01
CA PRO A 359 9.69 -63.88 -38.13
C PRO A 359 8.44 -64.13 -37.29
N PRO A 360 8.43 -63.72 -36.00
CA PRO A 360 7.26 -63.91 -35.14
C PRO A 360 6.04 -63.20 -35.73
N PRO A 361 4.85 -63.82 -35.63
CA PRO A 361 3.62 -63.26 -36.18
C PRO A 361 3.32 -61.90 -35.54
N ALA A 362 2.87 -60.97 -36.39
CA ALA A 362 2.44 -59.65 -35.95
C ALA A 362 1.39 -59.78 -34.84
N PRO A 363 1.47 -58.94 -33.78
CA PRO A 363 0.43 -58.91 -32.76
C PRO A 363 -0.91 -58.58 -33.42
N PRO A 364 -2.01 -59.23 -33.00
CA PRO A 364 -3.32 -59.01 -33.59
C PRO A 364 -3.70 -57.54 -33.49
N GLU A 365 -4.11 -56.97 -34.61
CA GLU A 365 -4.77 -55.67 -34.66
C GLU A 365 -5.96 -55.74 -33.71
N SER A 366 -5.90 -54.93 -32.66
CA SER A 366 -7.00 -54.73 -31.73
C SER A 366 -8.17 -54.14 -32.51
N GLU A 367 -9.13 -54.99 -32.84
CA GLU A 367 -10.46 -54.60 -33.29
C GLU A 367 -11.01 -53.60 -32.27
N SER A 368 -11.25 -52.38 -32.74
CA SER A 368 -11.98 -51.37 -32.02
C SER A 368 -13.45 -51.82 -32.04
N GLU A 369 -13.92 -52.38 -30.93
CA GLU A 369 -15.33 -52.61 -30.69
C GLU A 369 -16.07 -51.26 -30.73
N ASP A 370 -16.71 -51.02 -31.87
CA ASP A 370 -17.84 -50.13 -32.04
C ASP A 370 -18.98 -50.60 -31.12
N SER A 371 -19.03 -50.05 -29.91
CA SER A 371 -20.23 -50.06 -29.07
C SER A 371 -21.06 -48.82 -29.35
N SER A 372 -21.59 -48.75 -30.56
CA SER A 372 -22.89 -48.12 -30.80
C SER A 372 -23.98 -49.08 -30.32
N LYS A 373 -24.64 -48.76 -29.19
CA LYS A 373 -26.00 -49.23 -28.93
C LYS A 373 -26.88 -48.12 -28.32
N PRO A 374 -28.19 -48.16 -28.64
CA PRO A 374 -29.12 -47.02 -28.61
C PRO A 374 -29.78 -46.75 -27.26
#